data_AF-A0A060HGE5-F1
#
_entry.id   AF-A0A060HGE5-F1
#
_cell.length_a   1.000
_cell.length_b   1.000
_cell.length_c   1.000
_cell.angle_alpha   90.00
_cell.angle_beta   90.00
_cell.angle_gamma   90.00
#
_symmetry.space_group_name_H-M   'P 1'
#
loop_
_entity.id
_entity.type
_entity.pdbx_description
1 polymer ?
#
loop_
_entity_poly.entity_id
_entity_poly.type
_entity_poly.pdbx_seq_one_letter_code
_entity_poly.pdbx_strand_id
1 'polypeptide(L)'
;MKSGMNAAIWMTIAPAMVALLIAPAIALPSPAFAASYHVSSEASCKALPLSGGNATWASSTHWCTIPAGSTLTLSGNYTLAIDSGVMLINEGAIQNGGGATITIASGAMIHNIGTFDNTGKVEGSGIILNIGVLNNAATIALSSPGGIENTKTGILANSAFVNTGFLTNAGTLINSGIINSKTHVENTGTIINSGTIKSPPP
;
A
#
# COMPACT_ATOMS: atom_id res chain seq x y z
N MET A 1 61.39 31.19 72.58
CA MET A 1 62.16 31.34 71.32
C MET A 1 61.11 31.48 70.21
N LYS A 2 60.74 32.68 69.71
CA LYS A 2 61.45 33.51 68.70
C LYS A 2 62.23 32.60 67.74
N SER A 3 62.05 32.57 66.43
CA SER A 3 61.74 33.62 65.45
C SER A 3 61.65 32.95 64.07
N GLY A 4 60.87 33.49 63.13
CA GLY A 4 60.94 33.09 61.71
C GLY A 4 59.79 33.64 60.86
N MET A 5 59.97 34.86 60.36
CA MET A 5 59.07 35.60 59.47
C MET A 5 59.15 35.16 57.98
N ASN A 6 58.16 35.66 57.20
CA ASN A 6 58.13 35.93 55.75
C ASN A 6 57.64 34.75 54.86
N ALA A 7 56.81 34.90 53.84
CA ALA A 7 56.21 36.05 53.16
C ALA A 7 54.93 35.60 52.43
N ALA A 8 53.99 36.52 52.22
CA ALA A 8 52.75 36.31 51.49
C ALA A 8 53.01 36.17 49.97
N ILE A 9 52.32 35.21 49.32
CA ILE A 9 52.04 35.24 47.89
C ILE A 9 50.53 35.00 47.74
N TRP A 10 49.83 36.04 47.30
CA TRP A 10 48.44 35.99 46.89
C TRP A 10 48.36 35.28 45.53
N MET A 11 47.64 34.15 45.46
CA MET A 11 47.29 33.53 44.19
C MET A 11 45.77 33.35 44.15
N THR A 12 45.12 34.29 43.47
CA THR A 12 43.70 34.25 43.11
C THR A 12 43.46 33.07 42.17
N ILE A 13 42.72 32.06 42.62
CA ILE A 13 42.25 30.97 41.77
C ILE A 13 40.96 31.45 41.10
N ALA A 14 41.02 31.71 39.80
CA ALA A 14 39.86 31.95 38.97
C ALA A 14 39.01 30.66 38.84
N PRO A 15 37.67 30.72 38.89
CA PRO A 15 36.85 29.57 38.60
C PRO A 15 36.91 29.28 37.09
N ALA A 16 37.35 28.07 36.73
CA ALA A 16 37.30 27.58 35.36
C ALA A 16 35.83 27.45 34.91
N MET A 17 35.44 28.31 33.98
CA MET A 17 34.13 28.31 33.33
C MET A 17 34.04 27.07 32.43
N VAL A 18 33.10 26.17 32.72
CA VAL A 18 32.78 25.02 31.86
C VAL A 18 32.12 25.54 30.59
N ALA A 19 32.85 25.51 29.48
CA ALA A 19 32.28 25.77 28.16
C ALA A 19 31.52 24.50 27.70
N LEU A 20 30.20 24.50 27.92
CA LEU A 20 29.31 23.50 27.34
C LEU A 20 29.23 23.77 25.83
N LEU A 21 29.96 22.98 25.04
CA LEU A 21 29.82 22.96 23.57
C LEU A 21 28.43 22.42 23.22
N ILE A 22 27.46 23.31 23.06
CA ILE A 22 26.18 22.98 22.42
C ILE A 22 26.46 22.86 20.92
N ALA A 23 26.69 21.64 20.44
CA ALA A 23 26.65 21.37 19.02
C ALA A 23 25.23 21.66 18.52
N PRO A 24 25.02 22.48 17.47
CA PRO A 24 23.71 22.60 16.88
C PRO A 24 23.33 21.24 16.31
N ALA A 25 22.24 20.66 16.81
CA ALA A 25 21.61 19.51 16.20
C ALA A 25 21.14 19.94 14.81
N ILE A 26 21.97 19.69 13.80
CA ILE A 26 21.54 19.73 12.41
C ILE A 26 20.54 18.59 12.31
N ALA A 27 19.25 18.92 12.35
CA ALA A 27 18.19 18.02 11.92
C ALA A 27 18.41 17.78 10.43
N LEU A 28 19.20 16.76 10.10
CA LEU A 28 19.20 16.21 8.76
C LEU A 28 17.75 15.82 8.46
N PRO A 29 17.15 16.25 7.33
CA PRO A 29 15.86 15.74 6.94
C PRO A 29 15.99 14.22 6.92
N SER A 30 15.22 13.54 7.78
CA SER A 30 15.16 12.09 7.79
C SER A 30 14.86 11.66 6.35
N PRO A 31 15.66 10.78 5.72
CA PRO A 31 15.25 10.23 4.44
C PRO A 31 13.86 9.62 4.67
N ALA A 32 12.88 10.03 3.88
CA ALA A 32 11.55 9.45 3.92
C ALA A 32 11.72 7.96 3.58
N PHE A 33 11.86 7.11 4.59
CA PHE A 33 12.04 5.68 4.38
C PHE A 33 10.77 5.15 3.73
N ALA A 34 10.93 4.50 2.58
CA ALA A 34 9.87 3.73 1.96
C ALA A 34 9.46 2.61 2.93
N ALA A 35 8.18 2.55 3.31
CA ALA A 35 7.66 1.45 4.11
C ALA A 35 7.33 0.26 3.19
N SER A 36 7.70 -0.94 3.61
CA SER A 36 7.36 -2.19 2.92
C SER A 36 6.56 -3.09 3.83
N TYR A 37 5.39 -3.50 3.35
CA TYR A 37 4.47 -4.42 4.01
C TYR A 37 4.36 -5.69 3.18
N HIS A 38 4.27 -6.82 3.87
CA HIS A 38 4.30 -8.13 3.22
C HIS A 38 3.35 -9.08 3.93
N VAL A 39 2.16 -9.30 3.38
CA VAL A 39 1.10 -10.08 4.02
C VAL A 39 1.30 -11.57 3.70
N SER A 40 1.86 -12.29 4.67
CA SER A 40 2.17 -13.73 4.57
C SER A 40 1.80 -14.53 5.82
N SER A 41 1.36 -13.85 6.88
CA SER A 41 1.10 -14.44 8.19
C SER A 41 0.19 -13.56 9.04
N GLU A 42 -0.25 -14.09 10.18
CA GLU A 42 -1.02 -13.31 11.16
C GLU A 42 -0.31 -12.04 11.62
N ALA A 43 0.98 -12.16 11.97
CA ALA A 43 1.76 -11.04 12.48
C ALA A 43 1.89 -9.93 11.44
N SER A 44 2.17 -10.30 10.18
CA SER A 44 2.29 -9.32 9.10
C SER A 44 0.96 -8.68 8.69
N CYS A 45 -0.13 -9.45 8.70
CA CYS A 45 -1.48 -8.92 8.48
C CYS A 45 -1.85 -7.89 9.55
N LYS A 46 -1.64 -8.22 10.83
CA LYS A 46 -1.92 -7.31 11.95
C LYS A 46 -1.01 -6.08 11.99
N ALA A 47 0.11 -6.11 11.28
CA ALA A 47 1.05 -4.98 11.16
C ALA A 47 0.69 -4.00 10.04
N LEU A 48 -0.38 -4.24 9.28
CA LEU A 48 -0.84 -3.31 8.24
C LEU A 48 -1.16 -1.92 8.83
N PRO A 49 -0.78 -0.83 8.13
CA PRO A 49 -0.96 0.54 8.61
C PRO A 49 -2.41 1.00 8.37
N LEU A 50 -3.33 0.51 9.21
CA LEU A 50 -4.74 0.86 9.13
C LEU A 50 -5.07 2.06 10.00
N SER A 51 -5.94 2.93 9.49
CA SER A 51 -6.73 3.84 10.31
C SER A 51 -8.11 3.23 10.59
N GLY A 52 -8.70 3.51 11.75
CA GLY A 52 -10.08 3.09 12.09
C GLY A 52 -10.23 1.71 12.74
N GLY A 53 -9.19 0.86 12.74
CA GLY A 53 -9.22 -0.47 13.34
C GLY A 53 -8.00 -1.31 12.99
N ASN A 54 -7.99 -2.58 13.39
CA ASN A 54 -6.88 -3.51 13.13
C ASN A 54 -7.30 -4.59 12.14
N ALA A 55 -6.37 -5.04 11.30
CA ALA A 55 -6.61 -6.17 10.43
C ALA A 55 -6.77 -7.46 11.25
N THR A 56 -7.57 -8.39 10.76
CA THR A 56 -7.75 -9.71 11.37
C THR A 56 -7.21 -10.80 10.45
N TRP A 57 -6.74 -11.90 11.05
CA TRP A 57 -6.20 -13.03 10.30
C TRP A 57 -6.98 -14.30 10.63
N ALA A 58 -7.43 -15.02 9.59
CA ALA A 58 -8.01 -16.35 9.73
C ALA A 58 -6.96 -17.40 9.35
N SER A 59 -6.42 -18.12 10.35
CA SER A 59 -5.28 -19.03 10.16
C SER A 59 -5.59 -20.28 9.33
N SER A 60 -6.82 -20.79 9.38
CA SER A 60 -7.23 -21.97 8.60
C SER A 60 -7.31 -21.70 7.10
N THR A 61 -7.56 -20.46 6.70
CA THR A 61 -7.81 -20.08 5.30
C THR A 61 -6.80 -19.09 4.74
N HIS A 62 -5.89 -18.57 5.57
CA HIS A 62 -4.90 -17.55 5.22
C HIS A 62 -5.54 -16.24 4.73
N TRP A 63 -6.60 -15.81 5.40
CA TRP A 63 -7.31 -14.57 5.06
C TRP A 63 -6.84 -13.43 5.95
N CYS A 64 -6.36 -12.35 5.35
CA CYS A 64 -6.13 -11.09 6.03
C CYS A 64 -7.29 -10.15 5.73
N THR A 65 -8.03 -9.70 6.74
CA THR A 65 -9.21 -8.86 6.56
C THR A 65 -8.96 -7.45 7.06
N ILE A 66 -9.14 -6.47 6.18
CA ILE A 66 -9.27 -5.05 6.52
C ILE A 66 -10.74 -4.84 6.85
N PRO A 67 -11.11 -4.59 8.12
CA PRO A 67 -12.51 -4.55 8.52
C PRO A 67 -13.22 -3.29 8.00
N ALA A 68 -14.55 -3.37 7.92
CA ALA A 68 -15.38 -2.21 7.61
C ALA A 68 -15.09 -1.02 8.56
N GLY A 69 -15.07 0.19 8.00
CA GLY A 69 -14.71 1.42 8.73
C GLY A 69 -13.20 1.67 8.86
N SER A 70 -12.36 0.71 8.49
CA SER A 70 -10.91 0.91 8.44
C SER A 70 -10.43 1.29 7.04
N THR A 71 -9.30 1.99 6.97
CA THR A 71 -8.63 2.33 5.70
C THR A 71 -7.16 1.97 5.75
N LEU A 72 -6.71 1.17 4.77
CA LEU A 72 -5.32 0.96 4.44
C LEU A 72 -4.85 2.07 3.48
N THR A 73 -3.93 2.91 3.91
CA THR A 73 -3.37 3.97 3.06
C THR A 73 -1.90 3.68 2.76
N LEU A 74 -1.59 3.51 1.47
CA LEU A 74 -0.23 3.44 0.94
C LEU A 74 0.01 4.71 0.14
N SER A 75 1.17 5.36 0.28
CA SER A 75 1.48 6.57 -0.47
C SER A 75 2.99 6.75 -0.63
N GLY A 76 3.40 7.58 -1.61
CA GLY A 76 4.82 7.73 -1.91
C GLY A 76 5.43 6.38 -2.29
N ASN A 77 6.62 6.06 -1.83
CA ASN A 77 7.31 4.83 -2.26
C ASN A 77 6.89 3.57 -1.48
N TYR A 78 5.70 3.54 -0.88
CA TYR A 78 5.27 2.41 -0.06
C TYR A 78 4.97 1.19 -0.92
N THR A 79 5.32 0.01 -0.42
CA THR A 79 5.04 -1.26 -1.10
C THR A 79 4.21 -2.18 -0.21
N LEU A 80 3.24 -2.87 -0.82
CA LEU A 80 2.50 -3.96 -0.21
C LEU A 80 2.64 -5.20 -1.09
N ALA A 81 3.20 -6.28 -0.58
CA ALA A 81 3.19 -7.58 -1.23
C ALA A 81 2.16 -8.50 -0.56
N ILE A 82 1.41 -9.25 -1.37
CA ILE A 82 0.46 -10.28 -0.91
C ILE A 82 0.96 -11.62 -1.42
N ASP A 83 1.26 -12.52 -0.49
CA ASP A 83 1.88 -13.81 -0.80
C ASP A 83 0.94 -14.80 -1.45
N SER A 84 1.54 -15.75 -2.18
CA SER A 84 0.82 -16.87 -2.78
C SER A 84 0.00 -17.61 -1.73
N GLY A 85 -1.26 -17.90 -2.05
CA GLY A 85 -2.19 -18.58 -1.14
C GLY A 85 -2.85 -17.66 -0.11
N VAL A 86 -2.49 -16.37 -0.05
CA VAL A 86 -3.13 -15.38 0.82
C VAL A 86 -4.30 -14.71 0.10
N MET A 87 -5.41 -14.56 0.82
CA MET A 87 -6.49 -13.66 0.40
C MET A 87 -6.51 -12.41 1.29
N LEU A 88 -6.33 -11.24 0.69
CA LEU A 88 -6.57 -9.95 1.33
C LEU A 88 -8.04 -9.56 1.10
N ILE A 89 -8.85 -9.61 2.14
CA ILE A 89 -10.25 -9.19 2.13
C ILE A 89 -10.31 -7.72 2.51
N ASN A 90 -10.89 -6.89 1.65
CA ASN A 90 -11.17 -5.49 1.94
C ASN A 90 -12.67 -5.29 2.18
N GLU A 91 -13.08 -5.18 3.44
CA GLU A 91 -14.43 -4.74 3.82
C GLU A 91 -14.51 -3.23 4.08
N GLY A 92 -13.36 -2.59 4.29
CA GLY A 92 -13.22 -1.16 4.48
C GLY A 92 -12.78 -0.44 3.20
N ALA A 93 -11.64 0.25 3.28
CA ALA A 93 -11.03 0.91 2.12
C ALA A 93 -9.55 0.57 1.94
N ILE A 94 -9.14 0.41 0.68
CA ILE A 94 -7.73 0.42 0.25
C ILE A 94 -7.51 1.68 -0.56
N GLN A 95 -6.56 2.51 -0.13
CA GLN A 95 -6.07 3.67 -0.86
C GLN A 95 -4.63 3.42 -1.29
N ASN A 96 -4.44 2.97 -2.52
CA ASN A 96 -3.13 2.88 -3.13
C ASN A 96 -2.79 4.22 -3.78
N GLY A 97 -2.16 5.10 -3.01
CA GLY A 97 -1.77 6.45 -3.37
C GLY A 97 -0.69 6.51 -4.46
N GLY A 98 -0.54 7.69 -5.06
CA GLY A 98 0.52 7.94 -6.06
C GLY A 98 1.91 7.54 -5.57
N GLY A 99 2.65 6.85 -6.43
CA GLY A 99 3.98 6.28 -6.15
C GLY A 99 3.96 4.91 -5.49
N ALA A 100 2.87 4.53 -4.80
CA ALA A 100 2.82 3.29 -4.05
C ALA A 100 2.59 2.10 -4.97
N THR A 101 3.04 0.92 -4.55
CA THR A 101 2.92 -0.32 -5.32
C THR A 101 2.28 -1.43 -4.49
N ILE A 102 1.22 -2.03 -5.01
CA ILE A 102 0.66 -3.28 -4.51
C ILE A 102 1.06 -4.40 -5.46
N THR A 103 1.74 -5.43 -4.96
CA THR A 103 2.13 -6.62 -5.71
C THR A 103 1.30 -7.82 -5.25
N ILE A 104 0.58 -8.44 -6.17
CA ILE A 104 -0.28 -9.60 -5.92
C ILE A 104 0.41 -10.84 -6.51
N ALA A 105 0.94 -11.71 -5.65
CA ALA A 105 1.64 -12.91 -6.11
C ALA A 105 0.70 -13.88 -6.85
N SER A 106 1.29 -14.77 -7.65
CA SER A 106 0.54 -15.86 -8.28
C SER A 106 -0.18 -16.70 -7.21
N GLY A 107 -1.48 -16.95 -7.38
CA GLY A 107 -2.28 -17.68 -6.39
C GLY A 107 -2.69 -16.85 -5.17
N ALA A 108 -2.34 -15.56 -5.12
CA ALA A 108 -2.89 -14.62 -4.15
C ALA A 108 -4.14 -13.92 -4.72
N MET A 109 -4.99 -13.41 -3.84
CA MET A 109 -6.23 -12.72 -4.22
C MET A 109 -6.45 -11.46 -3.37
N ILE A 110 -6.87 -10.37 -4.01
CA ILE A 110 -7.58 -9.29 -3.33
C ILE A 110 -9.08 -9.50 -3.54
N HIS A 111 -9.82 -9.67 -2.45
CA HIS A 111 -11.26 -9.73 -2.45
C HIS A 111 -11.82 -8.40 -1.96
N ASN A 112 -12.20 -7.54 -2.90
CA ASN A 112 -12.69 -6.20 -2.62
C ASN A 112 -14.21 -6.18 -2.46
N ILE A 113 -14.67 -6.04 -1.22
CA ILE A 113 -16.08 -5.88 -0.85
C ILE A 113 -16.40 -4.40 -0.58
N GLY A 114 -15.42 -3.66 -0.07
CA GLY A 114 -15.49 -2.22 0.18
C GLY A 114 -15.02 -1.39 -1.01
N THR A 115 -14.20 -0.36 -0.75
CA THR A 115 -13.66 0.55 -1.77
C THR A 115 -12.17 0.31 -1.99
N PHE A 116 -11.74 0.20 -3.24
CA PHE A 116 -10.34 0.16 -3.61
C PHE A 116 -10.06 1.30 -4.60
N ASP A 117 -9.39 2.34 -4.11
CA ASP A 117 -8.94 3.47 -4.90
C ASP A 117 -7.47 3.31 -5.26
N ASN A 118 -7.20 3.14 -6.55
CA ASN A 118 -5.86 3.04 -7.10
C ASN A 118 -5.47 4.30 -7.86
N THR A 119 -4.57 5.08 -7.27
CA THR A 119 -3.84 6.18 -7.90
C THR A 119 -2.33 5.90 -8.02
N GLY A 120 -1.88 4.75 -7.49
CA GLY A 120 -0.54 4.20 -7.62
C GLY A 120 -0.46 3.06 -8.64
N LYS A 121 0.35 2.06 -8.34
CA LYS A 121 0.55 0.87 -9.18
C LYS A 121 0.02 -0.37 -8.48
N VAL A 122 -0.74 -1.18 -9.19
CA VAL A 122 -1.02 -2.57 -8.82
C VAL A 122 -0.40 -3.47 -9.86
N GLU A 123 0.31 -4.50 -9.44
CA GLU A 123 1.00 -5.43 -10.35
C GLU A 123 1.03 -6.86 -9.82
N GLY A 124 1.44 -7.80 -10.67
CA GLY A 124 1.68 -9.18 -10.30
C GLY A 124 0.95 -10.14 -11.21
N SER A 125 0.59 -11.31 -10.67
CA SER A 125 -0.09 -12.39 -11.40
C SER A 125 -1.19 -13.06 -10.60
N GLY A 126 -1.62 -12.44 -9.50
CA GLY A 126 -2.81 -12.84 -8.75
C GLY A 126 -4.10 -12.23 -9.28
N ILE A 127 -5.18 -12.39 -8.53
CA ILE A 127 -6.53 -12.02 -8.93
C ILE A 127 -7.05 -10.86 -8.09
N ILE A 128 -7.75 -9.92 -8.71
CA ILE A 128 -8.63 -8.97 -8.01
C ILE A 128 -10.07 -9.40 -8.25
N LEU A 129 -10.73 -9.86 -7.19
CA LEU A 129 -12.17 -10.14 -7.17
C LEU A 129 -12.90 -8.92 -6.61
N ASN A 130 -13.66 -8.24 -7.46
CA ASN A 130 -14.38 -7.03 -7.10
C ASN A 130 -15.88 -7.30 -6.93
N ILE A 131 -16.37 -7.11 -5.71
CA ILE A 131 -17.79 -7.14 -5.33
C ILE A 131 -18.29 -5.74 -4.94
N GLY A 132 -17.37 -4.90 -4.43
CA GLY A 132 -17.60 -3.50 -4.11
C GLY A 132 -17.19 -2.54 -5.24
N VAL A 133 -16.46 -1.49 -4.89
CA VAL A 133 -16.04 -0.44 -5.82
C VAL A 133 -14.53 -0.50 -6.02
N LEU A 134 -14.10 -0.62 -7.27
CA LEU A 134 -12.70 -0.55 -7.69
C LEU A 134 -12.53 0.64 -8.63
N ASN A 135 -11.89 1.70 -8.15
CA ASN A 135 -11.56 2.89 -8.93
C ASN A 135 -10.08 2.85 -9.33
N ASN A 136 -9.81 2.72 -10.62
CA ASN A 136 -8.47 2.81 -11.17
C ASN A 136 -8.27 4.14 -11.91
N ALA A 137 -7.45 5.01 -11.31
CA ALA A 137 -6.98 6.26 -11.89
C ALA A 137 -5.49 6.22 -12.25
N ALA A 138 -4.85 5.05 -12.17
CA ALA A 138 -3.45 4.85 -12.53
C ALA A 138 -3.24 3.48 -13.22
N THR A 139 -2.28 2.67 -12.76
CA THR A 139 -1.92 1.41 -13.42
C THR A 139 -2.36 0.20 -12.62
N ILE A 140 -3.09 -0.71 -13.27
CA ILE A 140 -3.21 -2.11 -12.87
C ILE A 140 -2.57 -2.98 -13.95
N ALA A 141 -1.55 -3.75 -13.58
CA ALA A 141 -0.74 -4.58 -14.47
C ALA A 141 -0.66 -6.02 -13.97
N LEU A 142 -1.72 -6.79 -14.19
CA LEU A 142 -1.79 -8.21 -13.81
C LEU A 142 -1.45 -9.08 -15.03
N SER A 143 -0.49 -9.99 -14.90
CA SER A 143 -0.14 -10.95 -15.95
C SER A 143 -0.91 -12.25 -15.77
N SER A 144 -1.13 -12.97 -16.89
CA SER A 144 -1.70 -14.33 -16.86
C SER A 144 -0.86 -15.23 -15.94
N PRO A 145 -1.48 -16.08 -15.08
CA PRO A 145 -2.91 -16.42 -15.05
C PRO A 145 -3.80 -15.42 -14.29
N GLY A 146 -3.23 -14.38 -13.68
CA GLY A 146 -3.96 -13.37 -12.92
C GLY A 146 -4.90 -12.51 -13.75
N GLY A 147 -5.85 -11.87 -13.08
CA GLY A 147 -6.88 -11.10 -13.75
C GLY A 147 -7.77 -10.28 -12.83
N ILE A 148 -8.80 -9.70 -13.42
CA ILE A 148 -9.83 -8.95 -12.69
C ILE A 148 -11.18 -9.62 -12.94
N GLU A 149 -11.88 -9.92 -11.86
CA GLU A 149 -13.25 -10.41 -11.85
C GLU A 149 -14.16 -9.36 -11.24
N ASN A 150 -14.93 -8.65 -12.06
CA ASN A 150 -15.93 -7.72 -11.58
C ASN A 150 -17.28 -8.43 -11.47
N THR A 151 -17.68 -8.79 -10.26
CA THR A 151 -18.90 -9.57 -10.00
C THR A 151 -20.16 -8.74 -10.19
N LYS A 152 -21.34 -9.38 -10.08
CA LYS A 152 -22.65 -8.78 -10.40
C LYS A 152 -22.96 -7.46 -9.65
N THR A 153 -22.48 -7.29 -8.43
CA THR A 153 -22.65 -6.06 -7.65
C THR A 153 -21.47 -5.11 -7.77
N GLY A 154 -20.37 -5.58 -8.35
CA GLY A 154 -19.12 -4.85 -8.45
C GLY A 154 -19.22 -3.70 -9.45
N ILE A 155 -18.59 -2.59 -9.07
CA ILE A 155 -18.34 -1.44 -9.94
C ILE A 155 -16.84 -1.36 -10.17
N LEU A 156 -16.44 -1.51 -11.42
CA LEU A 156 -15.07 -1.27 -11.89
C LEU A 156 -15.05 0.02 -12.70
N ALA A 157 -14.46 1.08 -12.16
CA ALA A 157 -14.25 2.33 -12.87
C ALA A 157 -12.78 2.46 -13.26
N ASN A 158 -12.49 2.52 -14.56
CA ASN A 158 -11.15 2.72 -15.09
C ASN A 158 -11.08 4.03 -15.88
N SER A 159 -10.26 4.97 -15.40
CA SER A 159 -9.95 6.22 -16.11
C SER A 159 -8.52 6.27 -16.65
N ALA A 160 -7.69 5.26 -16.36
CA ALA A 160 -6.29 5.22 -16.75
C ALA A 160 -5.96 3.89 -17.46
N PHE A 161 -5.10 3.05 -16.92
CA PHE A 161 -4.58 1.87 -17.61
C PHE A 161 -4.79 0.58 -16.82
N VAL A 162 -5.46 -0.39 -17.44
CA VAL A 162 -5.55 -1.77 -16.99
C VAL A 162 -4.92 -2.65 -18.06
N ASN A 163 -3.87 -3.37 -17.71
CA ASN A 163 -3.32 -4.45 -18.50
C ASN A 163 -3.40 -5.73 -17.67
N THR A 164 -4.26 -6.64 -18.08
CA THR A 164 -4.65 -7.79 -17.25
C THR A 164 -4.47 -9.09 -18.02
N GLY A 165 -4.28 -10.22 -17.33
CA GLY A 165 -4.29 -11.53 -17.96
C GLY A 165 -5.67 -11.76 -18.57
N PHE A 166 -6.70 -11.76 -17.72
CA PHE A 166 -8.10 -11.81 -18.12
C PHE A 166 -8.94 -10.69 -17.49
N LEU A 167 -10.11 -10.42 -18.06
CA LEU A 167 -11.14 -9.56 -17.48
C LEU A 167 -12.51 -10.20 -17.64
N THR A 168 -13.20 -10.46 -16.53
CA THR A 168 -14.61 -10.83 -16.54
C THR A 168 -15.44 -9.71 -15.91
N ASN A 169 -16.55 -9.35 -16.54
CA ASN A 169 -17.48 -8.35 -16.02
C ASN A 169 -18.91 -8.90 -15.99
N ALA A 170 -19.40 -9.18 -14.79
CA ALA A 170 -20.81 -9.45 -14.51
C ALA A 170 -21.53 -8.24 -13.90
N GLY A 171 -20.79 -7.26 -13.38
CA GLY A 171 -21.32 -6.03 -12.78
C GLY A 171 -21.32 -4.84 -13.75
N THR A 172 -20.95 -3.67 -13.22
CA THR A 172 -20.80 -2.45 -14.02
C THR A 172 -19.33 -2.14 -14.26
N LEU A 173 -18.94 -2.07 -15.53
CA LEU A 173 -17.64 -1.59 -15.98
C LEU A 173 -17.81 -0.20 -16.60
N ILE A 174 -17.15 0.79 -16.03
CA ILE A 174 -17.06 2.15 -16.57
C ILE A 174 -15.63 2.35 -17.04
N ASN A 175 -15.43 2.52 -18.35
CA ASN A 175 -14.11 2.69 -18.92
C ASN A 175 -14.02 3.99 -19.72
N SER A 176 -13.24 4.94 -19.24
CA SER A 176 -12.77 6.10 -20.00
C SER A 176 -11.27 6.04 -20.34
N GLY A 177 -10.58 5.02 -19.82
CA GLY A 177 -9.15 4.77 -20.07
C GLY A 177 -8.90 3.66 -21.09
N ILE A 178 -7.82 2.92 -20.89
CA ILE A 178 -7.41 1.78 -21.71
C ILE A 178 -7.49 0.51 -20.86
N ILE A 179 -8.17 -0.49 -21.40
CA ILE A 179 -8.18 -1.87 -20.91
C ILE A 179 -7.57 -2.76 -21.98
N ASN A 180 -6.53 -3.51 -21.61
CA ASN A 180 -5.86 -4.47 -22.46
C ASN A 180 -5.82 -5.83 -21.75
N SER A 181 -6.73 -6.72 -22.12
CA SER A 181 -6.70 -8.10 -21.65
C SER A 181 -5.82 -8.95 -22.56
N LYS A 182 -4.98 -9.82 -21.98
CA LYS A 182 -4.04 -10.68 -22.74
C LYS A 182 -4.65 -11.98 -23.21
N THR A 183 -5.69 -12.48 -22.54
CA THR A 183 -6.31 -13.78 -22.85
C THR A 183 -7.75 -13.63 -23.32
N HIS A 184 -8.61 -12.95 -22.57
CA HIS A 184 -10.00 -12.71 -22.97
C HIS A 184 -10.63 -11.54 -22.20
N VAL A 185 -11.68 -10.96 -22.79
CA VAL A 185 -12.65 -10.12 -22.09
C VAL A 185 -14.01 -10.79 -22.19
N GLU A 186 -14.59 -11.14 -21.05
CA GLU A 186 -15.95 -11.68 -20.96
C GLU A 186 -16.86 -10.66 -20.29
N ASN A 187 -18.05 -10.46 -20.87
CA ASN A 187 -19.03 -9.55 -20.31
C ASN A 187 -20.43 -10.17 -20.29
N THR A 188 -20.99 -10.29 -19.09
CA THR A 188 -22.40 -10.61 -18.84
C THR A 188 -23.14 -9.46 -18.13
N GLY A 189 -22.41 -8.42 -17.73
CA GLY A 189 -22.93 -7.21 -17.09
C GLY A 189 -23.06 -6.01 -18.03
N THR A 190 -22.98 -4.82 -17.45
CA THR A 190 -23.06 -3.53 -18.15
C THR A 190 -21.67 -2.97 -18.41
N ILE A 191 -21.44 -2.47 -19.63
CA ILE A 191 -20.25 -1.70 -20.01
C ILE A 191 -20.66 -0.30 -20.45
N ILE A 192 -20.09 0.72 -19.80
CA ILE A 192 -20.13 2.11 -20.23
C ILE A 192 -18.72 2.48 -20.68
N ASN A 193 -18.49 2.48 -22.00
CA ASN A 193 -17.16 2.69 -22.55
C ASN A 193 -17.07 3.97 -23.39
N SER A 194 -16.26 4.92 -22.93
CA SER A 194 -15.77 6.06 -23.72
C SER A 194 -14.27 5.96 -24.04
N GLY A 195 -13.60 4.93 -23.52
CA GLY A 195 -12.19 4.62 -23.77
C GLY A 195 -11.98 3.46 -24.73
N THR A 196 -10.88 2.72 -24.53
CA THR A 196 -10.51 1.55 -25.36
C THR A 196 -10.54 0.26 -24.54
N ILE A 197 -11.12 -0.79 -25.11
CA ILE A 197 -11.05 -2.16 -24.57
C ILE A 197 -10.47 -3.07 -25.67
N LYS A 198 -9.39 -3.79 -25.35
CA LYS A 198 -8.73 -4.74 -26.24
C LYS A 198 -8.73 -6.13 -25.61
N SER A 199 -9.02 -7.13 -26.44
CA SER A 199 -8.91 -8.56 -26.17
C SER A 199 -8.17 -9.19 -27.36
N PRO A 200 -7.38 -10.26 -27.18
CA PRO A 200 -6.89 -11.02 -28.32
C PRO A 200 -8.07 -11.59 -29.14
N PRO A 201 -7.83 -11.96 -30.41
CA PRO A 201 -8.80 -12.71 -31.20
C PRO A 201 -9.18 -14.04 -30.51
N PRO A 202 -10.41 -14.54 -30.73
CA PRO A 202 -10.82 -15.86 -30.26
C PRO A 202 -9.98 -17.00 -30.86
#